data_AF-A0A5K0XA16-F1
#
_entry.id   AF-A0A5K0XA16-F1
#
_cell.length_a   1.000
_cell.length_b   1.000
_cell.length_c   1.000
_cell.angle_alpha   90.00
_cell.angle_beta   90.00
_cell.angle_gamma   90.00
#
_symmetry.space_group_name_H-M   'P 1'
#
loop_
_entity.id
_entity.type
_entity.pdbx_description
1 polymer ?
#
loop_
_entity_poly.entity_id
_entity_poly.type
_entity_poly.pdbx_seq_one_letter_code
_entity_poly.pdbx_strand_id
1 'polypeptide(L)' 'MRLKIVLFLIAFVSRSSLAIGFFKPFNVSYDGRALLLDGQRRILISAGIHYPRAAPE' A
#
# COMPACT_ATOMS: atom_id res chain seq x y z
N MET A 1 10.77 23.43 -31.86
CA MET A 1 10.03 23.61 -30.58
C MET A 1 8.90 22.60 -30.40
N ARG A 2 8.12 22.28 -31.43
CA ARG A 2 7.00 21.31 -31.36
C ARG A 2 7.39 19.89 -30.94
N LEU A 3 8.48 19.33 -31.48
CA LEU A 3 8.91 17.95 -31.18
C LEU A 3 9.41 17.76 -29.73
N LYS A 4 10.10 18.76 -29.16
CA LYS A 4 10.61 18.73 -27.78
C LYS A 4 9.46 18.75 -26.76
N ILE A 5 8.39 19.47 -27.07
CA ILE A 5 7.17 19.53 -26.24
C ILE A 5 6.46 18.16 -26.23
N VAL A 6 6.36 17.50 -27.39
CA VAL A 6 5.76 16.16 -27.48
C VAL A 6 6.56 15.14 -26.69
N LEU A 7 7.89 15.16 -26.80
CA LEU A 7 8.78 14.28 -26.02
C LEU A 7 8.65 14.51 -24.50
N PHE A 8 8.54 15.77 -24.08
CA PHE A 8 8.34 16.12 -22.67
C PHE A 8 6.99 15.61 -22.13
N LEU A 9 5.91 15.76 -22.90
CA LEU A 9 4.59 15.27 -22.51
C LEU A 9 4.53 13.74 -22.41
N ILE A 10 5.18 13.02 -23.33
CA ILE A 10 5.26 11.55 -23.28
C ILE A 10 6.02 11.10 -22.02
N ALA A 11 7.14 11.75 -21.70
CA ALA A 11 7.93 11.44 -20.50
C ALA A 11 7.19 11.78 -19.20
N PHE A 12 6.34 12.80 -19.20
CA PHE A 12 5.52 13.16 -18.04
C PHE A 12 4.40 12.13 -17.80
N VAL A 13 3.70 11.72 -18.86
CA VAL A 13 2.63 10.71 -18.79
C VAL A 13 3.18 9.35 -18.35
N SER A 14 4.35 8.92 -18.84
CA SER A 14 4.94 7.62 -18.47
C SER A 14 5.38 7.52 -17.01
N ARG A 15 5.64 8.64 -16.31
CA ARG A 15 5.97 8.64 -14.87
C ARG A 15 4.74 8.58 -13.96
N SER A 16 3.59 9.04 -14.45
CA SER A 16 2.36 9.08 -13.65
C SER A 16 1.71 7.70 -13.43
N SER A 17 2.03 6.70 -14.25
CA SER A 17 1.48 5.34 -14.15
C SER A 17 2.11 4.46 -13.05
N LEU A 18 3.16 4.93 -12.37
CA LEU A 18 3.86 4.16 -11.32
C LEU A 18 3.20 4.25 -9.92
N ALA A 19 2.20 5.10 -9.72
CA ALA A 19 1.64 5.38 -8.39
C ALA A 19 0.48 4.44 -7.96
N ILE A 20 0.04 3.50 -8.81
CA ILE A 20 -1.20 2.73 -8.59
C ILE A 20 -1.00 1.55 -7.59
N GLY A 21 0.23 1.28 -7.13
CA GLY A 21 0.56 0.09 -6.34
C GLY A 21 0.61 0.21 -4.82
N PHE A 22 0.51 1.41 -4.24
CA PHE A 22 0.84 1.61 -2.83
C PHE A 22 -0.24 1.19 -1.83
N PHE A 23 -1.49 1.04 -2.28
CA PHE A 23 -2.58 0.60 -1.42
C PHE A 23 -3.51 -0.33 -2.20
N LYS A 24 -3.32 -1.64 -2.00
CA LYS A 24 -4.36 -2.61 -2.32
C LYS A 24 -5.18 -2.83 -1.04
N PRO A 25 -6.51 -2.63 -1.07
CA PRO A 25 -7.36 -3.05 0.03
C PRO A 25 -7.11 -4.53 0.28
N PHE A 26 -6.53 -4.87 1.42
CA PHE A 26 -6.34 -6.27 1.79
C PHE A 26 -7.56 -6.71 2.57
N ASN A 27 -8.26 -7.71 2.05
CA ASN A 27 -9.37 -8.31 2.76
C ASN A 27 -8.85 -9.03 4.01
N VAL A 28 -9.59 -8.92 5.11
CA VAL A 28 -9.28 -9.62 6.36
C VAL A 28 -10.40 -10.60 6.64
N SER A 29 -10.07 -11.89 6.69
CA SER A 29 -11.02 -12.95 7.02
C SER A 29 -10.37 -14.04 7.87
N TYR A 30 -11.15 -15.02 8.29
CA TYR A 30 -10.71 -16.13 9.13
C TYR A 30 -11.33 -17.43 8.61
N ASP A 31 -10.51 -18.46 8.41
CA ASP A 31 -10.94 -19.73 7.85
C ASP A 31 -11.04 -20.88 8.87
N GLY A 32 -11.03 -20.55 10.16
CA GLY A 32 -11.00 -21.53 11.23
C GLY A 32 -9.60 -21.99 11.64
N ARG A 33 -8.54 -21.65 10.88
CA ARG A 33 -7.15 -21.97 11.22
C ARG A 33 -6.31 -20.73 11.47
N ALA A 34 -6.39 -19.72 10.60
CA ALA A 34 -5.57 -18.51 10.71
C ALA A 34 -6.31 -17.31 10.13
N LEU A 35 -5.84 -16.11 10.49
CA LEU A 35 -6.25 -14.90 9.79
C LEU A 35 -5.69 -14.92 8.37
N LEU A 36 -6.55 -14.57 7.42
CA LEU A 36 -6.21 -14.37 6.02
C LEU A 36 -6.07 -12.88 5.79
N LEU A 37 -4.88 -12.45 5.42
CA LEU A 37 -4.62 -11.09 4.93
C LEU A 37 -4.43 -11.18 3.43
N ASP A 38 -5.34 -10.58 2.68
CA ASP A 38 -5.38 -10.65 1.21
C ASP A 38 -5.40 -12.11 0.68
N GLY A 39 -6.22 -12.95 1.32
CA GLY A 39 -6.37 -14.36 0.96
C GLY A 39 -5.21 -15.27 1.38
N GLN A 40 -4.14 -14.73 1.97
CA GLN A 40 -3.01 -15.53 2.47
C GLN A 40 -3.07 -15.72 3.98
N ARG A 41 -2.90 -16.96 4.45
CA ARG A 41 -2.76 -17.25 5.89
C ARG A 41 -1.51 -16.61 6.45
N ARG A 42 -1.65 -15.90 7.57
CA ARG A 42 -0.54 -15.26 8.28
C ARG A 42 -0.50 -15.69 9.74
N ILE A 43 0.70 -15.87 10.27
CA ILE A 43 0.93 -15.92 11.72
C ILE A 43 1.21 -14.48 12.14
N LEU A 44 0.36 -13.91 12.99
CA LEU A 44 0.52 -12.56 13.50
C LEU A 44 1.21 -12.61 14.86
N ILE A 45 2.36 -11.94 14.97
CA ILE A 45 3.02 -11.66 16.24
C ILE A 45 2.65 -10.22 16.59
N SER A 46 1.94 -10.04 17.71
CA SER A 46 1.46 -8.73 18.14
C SER A 46 1.96 -8.37 19.53
N ALA A 47 2.00 -7.07 19.80
CA ALA A 47 2.25 -6.51 21.12
C ALA A 47 1.20 -5.43 21.40
N GLY A 48 0.90 -5.21 22.68
CA GLY A 48 -0.02 -4.16 23.11
C GLY A 48 0.73 -2.86 23.37
N ILE A 49 0.26 -1.75 22.78
CA ILE A 49 0.63 -0.40 23.17
C ILE A 49 -0.64 0.30 23.67
N HIS A 50 -0.62 0.75 24.92
CA HIS A 50 -1.75 1.49 25.48
C HIS A 50 -1.59 2.97 25.13
N TYR A 51 -2.39 3.44 24.17
CA TYR A 51 -2.26 4.78 23.57
C TYR A 51 -2.19 5.93 24.60
N PRO A 52 -3.00 5.97 25.68
CA PRO A 52 -2.87 6.99 26.72
C PRO A 52 -1.55 7.00 27.51
N ARG A 53 -0.77 5.92 27.45
CA ARG A 53 0.50 5.75 28.19
C ARG A 53 1.74 5.97 27.30
N ALA A 54 1.57 6.19 26.01
CA ALA A 54 2.64 6.53 25.09
C ALA A 54 2.51 8.02 24.73
N ALA A 55 3.61 8.76 24.82
CA ALA A 55 3.64 10.11 24.30
C ALA A 55 3.53 10.04 22.75
N PRO A 56 2.89 11.02 22.08
CA PRO A 56 2.77 11.04 20.62
C PRO A 56 4.08 11.37 19.88
N GLU A 57 5.06 11.86 20.63
CA GLU A 57 6.40 12.28 20.19
C GLU A 57 7.40 11.12 20.11
#